data_AF-A0A2N7VFE3-F1
#
_entry.id   AF-A0A2N7VFE3-F1
#
_cell.length_a   1.000
_cell.length_b   1.000
_cell.length_c   1.000
_cell.angle_alpha   90.00
_cell.angle_beta   90.00
_cell.angle_gamma   90.00
#
_symmetry.space_group_name_H-M   'P 1'
#
loop_
_entity.id
_entity.type
_entity.pdbx_description
1 polymer ?
#
loop_
_entity_poly.entity_id
_entity_poly.type
_entity_poly.pdbx_seq_one_letter_code
_entity_poly.pdbx_strand_id
1 'polypeptide(L)'
;MKRYLVQCLLILWPALALAQYDYNDDFTKAIDAHYPPLVRLLITKGAKQNTQDARGDTPLMLAIRSRDSELSHLLMQYQPNLLLQNVHHHSAAIEAVLADDADMLSSTLDRSDMLQVAQAAALSRKLDKRRSYDKLAEILGAPGMQEISEFALSDIGRYVEVGNEVSLPYSPGTSLPPLCGTKDTVFLFQGRICKKEGDQVQVEWRSVSNLQNNDRRCSPQHHFALERSSDDLRNKTYLGSCGVAPTAFGALPASYDYRRFLPPELQ
;
A
#
# COMPACT_ATOMS: atom_id res chain seq x y z
N MET A 1 -21.25 1.06 -62.65
CA MET A 1 -21.71 1.19 -61.24
C MET A 1 -21.15 0.08 -60.33
N LYS A 2 -19.85 -0.24 -60.41
CA LYS A 2 -19.22 -1.35 -59.65
C LYS A 2 -17.87 -0.97 -58.99
N ARG A 3 -17.57 0.33 -58.86
CA ARG A 3 -16.30 0.82 -58.28
C ARG A 3 -16.43 1.58 -56.96
N TYR A 4 -17.64 1.88 -56.49
CA TYR A 4 -17.86 2.59 -55.22
C TYR A 4 -18.28 1.68 -54.05
N LEU A 5 -18.58 0.40 -54.31
CA LEU A 5 -18.97 -0.56 -53.26
C LEU A 5 -17.78 -1.18 -52.52
N VAL A 6 -16.57 -1.13 -53.12
CA VAL A 6 -15.35 -1.69 -52.50
C VAL A 6 -14.68 -0.70 -51.54
N GLN A 7 -14.97 0.61 -51.65
CA GLN A 7 -14.44 1.62 -50.74
C GLN A 7 -15.23 1.77 -49.43
N CYS A 8 -16.45 1.24 -49.34
CA CYS A 8 -17.22 1.26 -48.09
C CYS A 8 -16.86 0.13 -47.11
N LEU A 9 -16.03 -0.84 -47.52
CA LEU A 9 -15.65 -1.99 -46.70
C LEU A 9 -14.32 -1.81 -45.93
N LEU A 10 -13.68 -0.64 -46.03
CA LEU A 10 -12.46 -0.30 -45.30
C LEU A 10 -12.65 0.81 -44.25
N ILE A 11 -13.89 1.28 -44.03
CA ILE A 11 -14.18 2.32 -43.03
C ILE A 11 -15.00 1.74 -41.85
N LEU A 12 -15.18 0.41 -41.80
CA LEU A 12 -15.99 -0.26 -40.79
C LEU A 12 -15.35 -1.54 -40.26
N TRP A 13 -14.16 -1.42 -39.67
CA TRP A 13 -13.70 -2.07 -38.42
C TRP A 13 -12.16 -1.90 -38.28
N PRO A 14 -11.62 -1.65 -37.07
CA PRO A 14 -12.26 -1.90 -35.79
C PRO A 14 -12.43 -0.61 -34.95
N ALA A 15 -13.68 -0.16 -34.80
CA ALA A 15 -14.14 0.47 -33.56
C ALA A 15 -14.48 -0.59 -32.49
N LEU A 16 -13.76 -1.71 -32.50
CA LEU A 16 -13.68 -2.62 -31.36
C LEU A 16 -12.42 -2.22 -30.62
N ALA A 17 -12.57 -1.22 -29.74
CA ALA A 17 -11.75 -1.16 -28.56
C ALA A 17 -11.97 -2.51 -27.85
N LEU A 18 -11.11 -3.48 -28.12
CA LEU A 18 -11.00 -4.67 -27.30
C LEU A 18 -10.71 -4.14 -25.90
N ALA A 19 -11.71 -4.15 -25.02
CA ALA A 19 -11.48 -3.93 -23.60
C ALA A 19 -10.41 -4.95 -23.21
N GLN A 20 -9.19 -4.47 -22.95
CA GLN A 20 -8.08 -5.31 -22.55
C GLN A 20 -8.54 -6.11 -21.33
N TYR A 21 -8.49 -7.44 -21.41
CA TYR A 21 -8.90 -8.29 -20.29
C TYR A 21 -8.07 -7.92 -19.06
N ASP A 22 -8.73 -7.55 -17.98
CA ASP A 22 -8.08 -7.08 -16.78
C ASP A 22 -7.80 -8.26 -15.84
N TYR A 23 -6.55 -8.69 -15.81
CA TYR A 23 -6.13 -9.88 -15.07
C TYR A 23 -6.10 -9.71 -13.54
N ASN A 24 -6.34 -8.52 -12.96
CA ASN A 24 -6.17 -8.36 -11.50
C ASN A 24 -7.23 -9.12 -10.68
N ASP A 25 -8.47 -9.26 -11.17
CA ASP A 25 -9.51 -10.01 -10.46
C ASP A 25 -9.16 -11.51 -10.36
N ASP A 26 -8.77 -12.11 -11.48
CA ASP A 26 -8.26 -13.49 -11.51
C ASP A 26 -7.00 -13.64 -10.66
N PHE A 27 -6.15 -12.61 -10.64
CA PHE A 27 -4.92 -12.61 -9.89
C PHE A 27 -5.18 -12.64 -8.39
N THR A 28 -6.06 -11.78 -7.88
CA THR A 28 -6.47 -11.82 -6.47
C THR A 28 -7.06 -13.19 -6.09
N LYS A 29 -7.92 -13.76 -6.93
CA LYS A 29 -8.46 -15.12 -6.70
C LYS A 29 -7.38 -16.20 -6.67
N ALA A 30 -6.35 -16.08 -7.51
CA ALA A 30 -5.22 -17.02 -7.53
C ALA A 30 -4.36 -16.93 -6.27
N ILE A 31 -4.23 -15.73 -5.69
CA ILE A 31 -3.57 -15.51 -4.39
C ILE A 31 -4.38 -16.18 -3.27
N ASP A 32 -5.69 -15.94 -3.21
CA ASP A 32 -6.56 -16.54 -2.20
C ASP A 32 -6.60 -18.08 -2.29
N ALA A 33 -6.38 -18.62 -3.48
CA ALA A 33 -6.33 -20.05 -3.73
C ALA A 33 -4.96 -20.70 -3.45
N HIS A 34 -3.93 -19.93 -3.05
CA HIS A 34 -2.57 -20.43 -2.84
C HIS A 34 -2.02 -21.20 -4.06
N TYR A 35 -2.18 -20.63 -5.26
CA TYR A 35 -1.82 -21.32 -6.52
C TYR A 35 -0.70 -20.62 -7.32
N PRO A 36 0.58 -20.81 -6.94
CA PRO A 36 1.74 -20.15 -7.56
C PRO A 36 1.83 -20.25 -9.10
N PRO A 37 1.51 -21.39 -9.77
CA PRO A 37 1.53 -21.47 -11.23
C PRO A 37 0.59 -20.47 -11.92
N LEU A 38 -0.62 -20.29 -11.39
CA LEU A 38 -1.59 -19.33 -11.94
C LEU A 38 -1.17 -17.89 -11.64
N VAL A 39 -0.68 -17.62 -10.44
CA VAL A 39 -0.11 -16.32 -10.04
C VAL A 39 1.01 -15.92 -11.01
N ARG A 40 1.96 -16.83 -11.29
CA ARG A 40 3.05 -16.61 -12.25
C ARG A 40 2.51 -16.27 -13.63
N LEU A 41 1.55 -17.07 -14.13
CA LEU A 41 0.93 -16.82 -15.42
C LEU A 41 0.27 -15.45 -15.48
N LEU A 42 -0.52 -15.09 -14.49
CA LEU A 42 -1.28 -13.83 -14.48
C LEU A 42 -0.35 -12.60 -14.41
N ILE A 43 0.73 -12.65 -13.62
CA ILE A 43 1.75 -11.59 -13.63
C ILE A 43 2.36 -11.45 -15.03
N THR A 44 2.71 -12.56 -15.71
CA THR A 44 3.25 -12.50 -17.09
C THR A 44 2.26 -11.97 -18.12
N LYS A 45 0.95 -12.01 -17.80
CA LYS A 45 -0.12 -11.44 -18.63
C LYS A 45 -0.44 -9.98 -18.30
N GLY A 46 0.25 -9.39 -17.32
CA GLY A 46 0.11 -7.99 -16.94
C GLY A 46 -0.79 -7.76 -15.73
N ALA A 47 -1.10 -8.80 -14.93
CA ALA A 47 -1.69 -8.59 -13.62
C ALA A 47 -0.77 -7.74 -12.75
N LYS A 48 -1.36 -6.80 -12.01
CA LYS A 48 -0.64 -5.87 -11.14
C LYS A 48 -0.30 -6.60 -9.83
N GLN A 49 0.97 -6.90 -9.64
CA GLN A 49 1.48 -7.55 -8.43
C GLN A 49 1.27 -6.76 -7.13
N ASN A 50 1.04 -5.45 -7.25
CA ASN A 50 0.84 -4.52 -6.13
C ASN A 50 -0.65 -4.20 -5.89
N THR A 51 -1.57 -4.95 -6.50
CA THR A 51 -3.02 -4.82 -6.23
C THR A 51 -3.26 -4.94 -4.73
N GLN A 52 -4.11 -4.08 -4.16
CA GLN A 52 -4.48 -4.15 -2.76
C GLN A 52 -5.93 -4.64 -2.64
N ASP A 53 -6.19 -5.54 -1.68
CA ASP A 53 -7.53 -6.05 -1.39
C ASP A 53 -8.40 -5.01 -0.62
N ALA A 54 -9.59 -5.44 -0.18
CA ALA A 54 -10.51 -4.63 0.62
C ALA A 54 -9.93 -4.07 1.93
N ARG A 55 -8.90 -4.72 2.49
CA ARG A 55 -8.17 -4.30 3.69
C ARG A 55 -6.89 -3.54 3.36
N GLY A 56 -6.57 -3.35 2.09
CA GLY A 56 -5.30 -2.77 1.68
C GLY A 56 -4.15 -3.79 1.68
N ASP A 57 -4.42 -5.09 1.83
CA ASP A 57 -3.37 -6.10 1.81
C ASP A 57 -2.87 -6.31 0.39
N THR A 58 -1.54 -6.30 0.22
CA THR A 58 -0.92 -6.74 -1.03
C THR A 58 -0.88 -8.26 -1.10
N PRO A 59 -0.75 -8.87 -2.30
CA PRO A 59 -0.51 -10.30 -2.47
C PRO A 59 0.61 -10.83 -1.57
N LEU A 60 1.69 -10.07 -1.41
CA LEU A 60 2.82 -10.47 -0.59
C LEU A 60 2.45 -10.52 0.90
N MET A 61 1.68 -9.53 1.39
CA MET A 61 1.19 -9.54 2.77
C MET A 61 0.31 -10.76 3.05
N LEU A 62 -0.58 -11.11 2.11
CA LEU A 62 -1.45 -12.29 2.21
C LEU A 62 -0.63 -13.60 2.24
N ALA A 63 0.38 -13.72 1.37
CA ALA A 63 1.26 -14.89 1.32
C ALA A 63 2.10 -15.06 2.60
N ILE A 64 2.63 -13.96 3.16
CA ILE A 64 3.38 -13.98 4.42
C ILE A 64 2.48 -14.41 5.58
N ARG A 65 1.28 -13.82 5.68
CA ARG A 65 0.32 -14.09 6.76
C ARG A 65 -0.16 -15.53 6.77
N SER A 66 -0.35 -16.11 5.59
CA SER A 66 -0.71 -17.51 5.40
C SER A 66 0.46 -18.49 5.56
N ARG A 67 1.69 -17.97 5.75
CA ARG A 67 2.94 -18.75 5.81
C ARG A 67 3.19 -19.57 4.53
N ASP A 68 2.71 -19.07 3.41
CA ASP A 68 2.93 -19.68 2.10
C ASP A 68 4.28 -19.22 1.55
N SER A 69 5.34 -19.93 1.92
CA SER A 69 6.71 -19.58 1.51
C SER A 69 6.90 -19.67 0.00
N GLU A 70 6.26 -20.62 -0.69
CA GLU A 70 6.38 -20.75 -2.14
C GLU A 70 5.78 -19.52 -2.84
N LEU A 71 4.57 -19.12 -2.44
CA LEU A 71 3.92 -17.94 -2.99
C LEU A 71 4.66 -16.66 -2.60
N SER A 72 5.14 -16.54 -1.36
CA SER A 72 5.91 -15.38 -0.90
C SER A 72 7.19 -15.21 -1.72
N HIS A 73 7.96 -16.28 -1.92
CA HIS A 73 9.16 -16.25 -2.74
C HIS A 73 8.86 -15.98 -4.22
N LEU A 74 7.78 -16.56 -4.77
CA LEU A 74 7.33 -16.25 -6.12
C LEU A 74 7.05 -14.76 -6.29
N LEU A 75 6.27 -14.17 -5.40
CA LEU A 75 5.91 -12.75 -5.48
C LEU A 75 7.15 -11.87 -5.36
N MET A 76 8.07 -12.19 -4.45
CA MET A 76 9.34 -11.48 -4.31
C MET A 76 10.20 -11.48 -5.58
N GLN A 77 10.15 -12.54 -6.40
CA GLN A 77 10.89 -12.59 -7.68
C GLN A 77 10.49 -11.46 -8.64
N TYR A 78 9.28 -10.92 -8.49
CA TYR A 78 8.78 -9.83 -9.33
C TYR A 78 8.96 -8.43 -8.72
N GLN A 79 9.75 -8.29 -7.63
CA GLN A 79 10.08 -7.00 -7.02
C GLN A 79 8.83 -6.18 -6.62
N PRO A 80 7.96 -6.72 -5.75
CA PRO A 80 6.77 -6.03 -5.30
C PRO A 80 7.14 -4.76 -4.54
N ASN A 81 6.22 -3.80 -4.48
CA ASN A 81 6.44 -2.59 -3.70
C ASN A 81 6.26 -2.90 -2.21
N LEU A 82 7.38 -2.98 -1.49
CA LEU A 82 7.44 -3.30 -0.06
C LEU A 82 7.00 -2.15 0.86
N LEU A 83 6.87 -0.93 0.31
CA LEU A 83 6.49 0.27 1.04
C LEU A 83 4.98 0.46 1.15
N LEU A 84 4.19 -0.36 0.43
CA LEU A 84 2.74 -0.32 0.56
C LEU A 84 2.33 -0.75 1.97
N GLN A 85 1.27 -0.13 2.47
CA GLN A 85 0.70 -0.40 3.78
C GLN A 85 -0.80 -0.66 3.66
N ASN A 86 -1.31 -1.58 4.49
CA ASN A 86 -2.74 -1.86 4.59
C ASN A 86 -3.45 -0.86 5.54
N VAL A 87 -4.76 -1.04 5.80
CA VAL A 87 -5.52 -0.16 6.73
C VAL A 87 -4.98 -0.16 8.15
N HIS A 88 -4.21 -1.17 8.54
CA HIS A 88 -3.63 -1.31 9.87
C HIS A 88 -2.21 -0.70 9.93
N HIS A 89 -1.78 0.01 8.88
CA HIS A 89 -0.41 0.54 8.75
C HIS A 89 0.66 -0.57 8.64
N HIS A 90 0.28 -1.79 8.29
CA HIS A 90 1.24 -2.89 8.14
C HIS A 90 1.86 -2.87 6.76
N SER A 91 3.18 -2.80 6.69
CA SER A 91 3.94 -3.16 5.50
C SER A 91 4.17 -4.68 5.44
N ALA A 92 4.74 -5.17 4.33
CA ALA A 92 5.13 -6.58 4.23
C ALA A 92 6.13 -7.00 5.34
N ALA A 93 7.01 -6.10 5.77
CA ALA A 93 7.93 -6.34 6.88
C ALA A 93 7.20 -6.47 8.23
N ILE A 94 6.18 -5.64 8.47
CA ILE A 94 5.34 -5.75 9.69
C ILE A 94 4.57 -7.06 9.70
N GLU A 95 3.97 -7.46 8.57
CA GLU A 95 3.31 -8.77 8.46
C GLU A 95 4.29 -9.94 8.70
N ALA A 96 5.54 -9.82 8.24
CA ALA A 96 6.56 -10.81 8.51
C ALA A 96 6.88 -10.92 10.01
N VAL A 97 6.96 -9.79 10.74
CA VAL A 97 7.09 -9.81 12.21
C VAL A 97 5.88 -10.46 12.88
N LEU A 98 4.66 -10.12 12.46
CA LEU A 98 3.44 -10.71 13.02
C LEU A 98 3.39 -12.23 12.80
N ALA A 99 3.84 -12.71 11.65
CA ALA A 99 4.02 -14.12 11.33
C ALA A 99 5.24 -14.77 12.03
N ASP A 100 6.09 -14.00 12.71
CA ASP A 100 7.41 -14.40 13.21
C ASP A 100 8.31 -14.97 12.09
N ASP A 101 8.12 -14.55 10.84
CA ASP A 101 8.83 -15.03 9.65
C ASP A 101 10.14 -14.26 9.45
N ALA A 102 11.22 -14.78 10.02
CA ALA A 102 12.56 -14.21 9.93
C ALA A 102 13.08 -14.09 8.49
N ASP A 103 12.84 -15.10 7.66
CA ASP A 103 13.36 -15.14 6.29
C ASP A 103 12.66 -14.09 5.43
N MET A 104 11.33 -14.01 5.56
CA MET A 104 10.56 -12.97 4.88
C MET A 104 10.81 -11.58 5.45
N LEU A 105 11.01 -11.45 6.76
CA LEU A 105 11.40 -10.17 7.37
C LEU A 105 12.71 -9.67 6.78
N SER A 106 13.74 -10.50 6.71
CA SER A 106 15.02 -10.13 6.11
C SER A 106 14.89 -9.71 4.64
N SER A 107 13.92 -10.26 3.91
CA SER A 107 13.72 -10.00 2.49
C SER A 107 12.83 -8.78 2.20
N THR A 108 11.97 -8.41 3.15
CA THR A 108 10.99 -7.31 3.01
C THR A 108 11.40 -6.03 3.72
N LEU A 109 12.39 -6.10 4.61
CA LEU A 109 12.91 -4.97 5.36
C LEU A 109 13.75 -4.04 4.49
N ASP A 110 13.30 -2.80 4.33
CA ASP A 110 14.12 -1.72 3.78
C ASP A 110 15.02 -1.16 4.89
N ARG A 111 16.29 -1.55 4.87
CA ARG A 111 17.28 -1.12 5.88
C ARG A 111 17.60 0.37 5.81
N SER A 112 17.22 1.06 4.74
CA SER A 112 17.37 2.52 4.62
C SER A 112 16.23 3.28 5.30
N ASP A 113 15.07 2.64 5.50
CA ASP A 113 13.95 3.21 6.24
C ASP A 113 14.05 2.83 7.73
N MET A 114 14.78 3.66 8.49
CA MET A 114 14.98 3.43 9.92
C MET A 114 13.69 3.48 10.73
N LEU A 115 12.62 4.14 10.26
CA LEU A 115 11.32 4.10 10.92
C LEU A 115 10.73 2.69 10.82
N GLN A 116 10.78 2.10 9.62
CA GLN A 116 10.32 0.72 9.41
C GLN A 116 11.14 -0.26 10.26
N VAL A 117 12.46 -0.12 10.30
CA VAL A 117 13.34 -0.95 11.13
C VAL A 117 12.97 -0.83 12.61
N ALA A 118 12.78 0.40 13.11
CA ALA A 118 12.39 0.64 14.49
C ALA A 118 11.02 0.05 14.82
N GLN A 119 10.04 0.17 13.92
CA GLN A 119 8.71 -0.44 14.08
C GLN A 119 8.81 -1.97 14.15
N ALA A 120 9.54 -2.59 13.22
CA ALA A 120 9.71 -4.05 13.20
C ALA A 120 10.41 -4.57 14.47
N ALA A 121 11.44 -3.87 14.94
CA ALA A 121 12.18 -4.19 16.16
C ALA A 121 11.32 -4.03 17.43
N ALA A 122 10.63 -2.90 17.55
CA ALA A 122 9.71 -2.61 18.65
C ALA A 122 8.62 -3.69 18.74
N LEU A 123 8.03 -4.04 17.60
CA LEU A 123 6.94 -5.00 17.51
C LEU A 123 7.42 -6.42 17.83
N SER A 124 8.59 -6.81 17.30
CA SER A 124 9.19 -8.12 17.56
C SER A 124 9.41 -8.34 19.07
N ARG A 125 9.91 -7.32 19.77
CA ARG A 125 10.08 -7.37 21.22
C ARG A 125 8.75 -7.35 21.97
N LYS A 126 7.84 -6.42 21.65
CA LYS A 126 6.55 -6.26 22.34
C LYS A 126 5.71 -7.55 22.28
N LEU A 127 5.83 -8.31 21.19
CA LEU A 127 5.06 -9.53 20.94
C LEU A 127 5.85 -10.85 21.15
N ASP A 128 7.07 -10.82 21.70
CA ASP A 128 7.98 -11.98 21.88
C ASP A 128 8.17 -12.82 20.59
N LYS A 129 8.33 -12.15 19.45
CA LYS A 129 8.60 -12.77 18.13
C LYS A 129 10.09 -13.07 18.00
N ARG A 130 10.52 -14.17 18.62
CA ARG A 130 11.94 -14.50 18.79
C ARG A 130 12.69 -14.63 17.48
N ARG A 131 12.13 -15.31 16.47
CA ARG A 131 12.85 -15.50 15.20
C ARG A 131 13.05 -14.17 14.49
N SER A 132 12.01 -13.34 14.46
CA SER A 132 12.11 -11.99 13.91
C SER A 132 13.09 -11.11 14.69
N TYR A 133 13.04 -11.16 16.02
CA TYR A 133 13.96 -10.40 16.88
C TYR A 133 15.42 -10.80 16.66
N ASP A 134 15.71 -12.10 16.67
CA ASP A 134 17.06 -12.63 16.45
C ASP A 134 17.56 -12.28 15.04
N LYS A 135 16.68 -12.32 14.04
CA LYS A 135 17.04 -11.92 12.68
C LYS A 135 17.36 -10.44 12.56
N LEU A 136 16.61 -9.58 13.25
CA LEU A 136 16.93 -8.16 13.31
C LEU A 136 18.24 -7.90 14.06
N ALA A 137 18.51 -8.64 15.15
CA ALA A 137 19.79 -8.57 15.86
C ALA A 137 20.98 -9.00 14.98
N GLU A 138 20.79 -10.02 14.15
CA GLU A 138 21.77 -10.45 13.13
C GLU A 138 22.02 -9.35 12.09
N ILE A 139 20.95 -8.73 11.57
CA ILE A 139 21.01 -7.73 10.50
C ILE A 139 21.60 -6.40 10.99
N LEU A 140 21.24 -5.96 12.20
CA LEU A 140 21.59 -4.65 12.75
C LEU A 140 22.82 -4.69 13.66
N GLY A 141 23.22 -5.88 14.10
CA GLY A 141 24.19 -6.08 15.17
C GLY A 141 23.57 -5.92 16.57
N ALA A 142 24.12 -6.65 17.55
CA ALA A 142 23.62 -6.66 18.93
C ALA A 142 23.52 -5.26 19.59
N PRO A 143 24.48 -4.33 19.43
CA PRO A 143 24.38 -2.99 20.03
C PRO A 143 23.23 -2.17 19.43
N GLY A 144 23.07 -2.20 18.10
CA GLY A 144 22.00 -1.49 17.41
C GLY A 144 20.63 -2.05 17.78
N MET A 145 20.51 -3.36 17.97
CA MET A 145 19.25 -3.99 18.37
C MET A 145 18.88 -3.71 19.84
N GLN A 146 19.85 -3.68 20.75
CA GLN A 146 19.58 -3.28 22.15
C GLN A 146 19.10 -1.84 22.24
N GLU A 147 19.78 -0.91 21.57
CA GLU A 147 19.39 0.51 21.54
C GLU A 147 17.99 0.71 20.93
N ILE A 148 17.71 0.06 19.80
CA ILE A 148 16.40 0.17 19.15
C ILE A 148 15.32 -0.51 20.01
N SER A 149 15.57 -1.67 20.60
CA SER A 149 14.53 -2.45 21.27
C SER A 149 14.25 -2.09 22.73
N GLU A 150 15.24 -1.59 23.48
CA GLU A 150 15.04 -1.17 24.88
C GLU A 150 14.33 0.18 24.98
N PHE A 151 14.50 1.06 23.98
CA PHE A 151 13.93 2.41 23.94
C PHE A 151 12.74 2.58 22.96
N ALA A 152 12.48 1.56 22.13
CA ALA A 152 11.55 1.60 21.00
C ALA A 152 10.15 2.15 21.31
N LEU A 153 9.53 1.76 22.42
CA LEU A 153 8.13 2.11 22.65
C LEU A 153 7.94 3.56 23.10
N SER A 154 8.91 4.14 23.81
CA SER A 154 8.85 5.54 24.24
C SER A 154 9.50 6.53 23.26
N ASP A 155 10.37 6.05 22.37
CA ASP A 155 11.28 6.92 21.60
C ASP A 155 11.21 6.71 20.07
N ILE A 156 10.23 5.96 19.57
CA ILE A 156 10.07 5.72 18.12
C ILE A 156 9.95 7.03 17.31
N GLY A 157 9.52 8.12 17.95
CA GLY A 157 9.49 9.47 17.38
C GLY A 157 10.86 10.01 16.95
N ARG A 158 11.99 9.45 17.41
CA ARG A 158 13.34 9.77 16.90
C ARG A 158 13.60 9.24 15.50
N TYR A 159 12.89 8.18 15.10
CA TYR A 159 13.01 7.59 13.77
C TYR A 159 11.96 8.14 12.80
N VAL A 160 10.99 8.92 13.30
CA VAL A 160 10.07 9.67 12.47
C VAL A 160 10.76 10.94 12.01
N GLU A 161 11.02 11.09 10.72
CA GLU A 161 11.75 12.17 10.12
C GLU A 161 11.09 12.63 8.80
N VAL A 162 11.51 13.79 8.31
CA VAL A 162 11.08 14.26 6.98
C VAL A 162 11.54 13.25 5.93
N GLY A 163 10.61 12.81 5.09
CA GLY A 163 10.84 11.83 4.03
C GLY A 163 10.28 10.44 4.31
N ASN A 164 9.98 10.08 5.57
CA ASN A 164 9.35 8.77 5.84
C ASN A 164 7.99 8.65 5.16
N GLU A 165 7.70 7.44 4.69
CA GLU A 165 6.43 7.08 4.08
C GLU A 165 5.38 6.81 5.15
N VAL A 166 4.16 7.28 4.91
CA VAL A 166 3.02 7.08 5.82
C VAL A 166 1.75 6.80 5.03
N SER A 167 0.84 6.07 5.66
CA SER A 167 -0.49 5.80 5.13
C SER A 167 -1.58 6.23 6.10
N LEU A 168 -2.73 6.63 5.58
CA LEU A 168 -3.89 7.01 6.38
C LEU A 168 -5.17 6.45 5.75
N PRO A 169 -5.84 5.48 6.40
CA PRO A 169 -7.21 5.15 6.06
C PRO A 169 -8.15 6.29 6.49
N TYR A 170 -9.05 6.67 5.59
CA TYR A 170 -10.00 7.76 5.79
C TYR A 170 -11.37 7.43 5.18
N SER A 171 -12.42 7.59 5.98
CA SER A 171 -13.81 7.48 5.51
C SER A 171 -14.47 8.86 5.55
N PRO A 172 -15.05 9.35 4.45
CA PRO A 172 -15.63 10.69 4.37
C PRO A 172 -16.95 10.84 5.14
N GLY A 173 -17.52 9.74 5.64
CA GLY A 173 -18.80 9.76 6.34
C GLY A 173 -19.94 10.13 5.39
N THR A 174 -20.72 11.16 5.73
CA THR A 174 -21.95 11.50 4.99
C THR A 174 -21.72 12.26 3.69
N SER A 175 -20.63 13.01 3.57
CA SER A 175 -20.32 13.82 2.38
C SER A 175 -19.29 13.12 1.50
N LEU A 176 -19.76 12.34 0.53
CA LEU A 176 -18.86 11.69 -0.42
C LEU A 176 -18.27 12.74 -1.40
N PRO A 177 -16.93 12.83 -1.53
CA PRO A 177 -16.30 13.62 -2.60
C PRO A 177 -16.75 13.17 -3.99
N PRO A 178 -16.54 13.99 -5.05
CA PRO A 178 -16.84 13.63 -6.44
C PRO A 178 -15.82 12.61 -7.00
N LEU A 179 -15.58 11.55 -6.24
CA LEU A 179 -14.74 10.41 -6.57
C LEU A 179 -15.59 9.17 -6.62
N CYS A 180 -15.06 8.13 -7.27
CA CYS A 180 -15.76 6.87 -7.24
C CYS A 180 -15.71 6.23 -5.86
N GLY A 181 -16.89 5.92 -5.31
CA GLY A 181 -17.04 5.63 -3.90
C GLY A 181 -18.50 5.55 -3.48
N THR A 182 -18.71 5.02 -2.28
CA THR A 182 -19.93 5.16 -1.48
C THR A 182 -19.58 5.88 -0.18
N LYS A 183 -20.59 6.31 0.57
CA LYS A 183 -20.41 6.91 1.91
C LYS A 183 -19.62 6.00 2.89
N ASP A 184 -19.65 4.69 2.66
CA ASP A 184 -18.99 3.68 3.49
C ASP A 184 -17.61 3.27 2.94
N THR A 185 -17.16 3.90 1.85
CA THR A 185 -15.85 3.65 1.25
C THR A 185 -14.74 4.14 2.16
N VAL A 186 -13.76 3.27 2.40
CA VAL A 186 -12.50 3.62 3.04
C VAL A 186 -11.50 3.98 1.94
N PHE A 187 -11.03 5.22 1.95
CA PHE A 187 -9.95 5.68 1.10
C PHE A 187 -8.62 5.51 1.82
N LEU A 188 -7.60 5.03 1.12
CA LEU A 188 -6.24 4.98 1.61
C LEU A 188 -5.43 6.12 0.99
N PHE A 189 -4.98 7.03 1.83
CA PHE A 189 -3.99 8.02 1.44
C PHE A 189 -2.59 7.49 1.70
N GLN A 190 -1.68 7.67 0.75
CA GLN A 190 -0.25 7.39 0.95
C GLN A 190 0.56 8.63 0.61
N GLY A 191 1.54 8.93 1.46
CA GLY A 191 2.28 10.18 1.38
C GLY A 191 3.61 10.11 2.10
N ARG A 192 4.33 11.24 2.06
CA ARG A 192 5.59 11.41 2.79
C ARG A 192 5.47 12.49 3.82
N ILE A 193 6.10 12.29 4.96
CA ILE A 193 6.29 13.36 5.95
C ILE A 193 7.11 14.46 5.30
N CYS A 194 6.55 15.67 5.24
CA CYS A 194 7.19 16.82 4.62
C CYS A 194 7.65 17.86 5.66
N LYS A 195 7.10 17.80 6.89
CA LYS A 195 7.49 18.65 8.01
C LYS A 195 7.30 17.89 9.32
N LYS A 196 8.16 18.14 10.31
CA LYS A 196 8.07 17.62 11.69
C LYS A 196 8.36 18.74 12.69
N GLU A 197 7.51 18.86 13.70
CA GLU A 197 7.65 19.79 14.84
C GLU A 197 7.26 19.06 16.13
N GLY A 198 8.26 18.61 16.90
CA GLY A 198 8.04 17.74 18.05
C GLY A 198 7.35 16.44 17.63
N ASP A 199 6.20 16.15 18.26
CA ASP A 199 5.38 14.97 17.96
C ASP A 199 4.44 15.17 16.75
N GLN A 200 4.35 16.39 16.22
CA GLN A 200 3.46 16.72 15.12
C GLN A 200 4.17 16.63 13.77
N VAL A 201 3.49 16.05 12.79
CA VAL A 201 3.99 15.90 11.42
C VAL A 201 2.96 16.38 10.41
N GLN A 202 3.46 16.94 9.32
CA GLN A 202 2.66 17.27 8.14
C GLN A 202 3.03 16.31 7.01
N VAL A 203 2.03 15.92 6.25
CA VAL A 203 2.18 14.92 5.19
C VAL A 203 1.87 15.55 3.85
N GLU A 204 2.69 15.23 2.87
CA GLU A 204 2.39 15.47 1.48
C GLU A 204 1.84 14.17 0.86
N TRP A 205 0.53 14.15 0.60
CA TRP A 205 -0.12 12.99 -0.02
C TRP A 205 0.26 12.87 -1.50
N ARG A 206 0.61 11.65 -1.89
CA ARG A 206 1.09 11.31 -3.25
C ARG A 206 0.09 10.46 -4.02
N SER A 207 -0.71 9.68 -3.31
CA SER A 207 -1.80 8.90 -3.89
C SER A 207 -3.00 8.82 -2.95
N VAL A 208 -4.16 8.58 -3.55
CA VAL A 208 -5.38 8.16 -2.86
C VAL A 208 -6.01 7.02 -3.65
N SER A 209 -6.35 5.93 -2.98
CA SER A 209 -7.10 4.82 -3.55
C SER A 209 -8.31 4.49 -2.68
N ASN A 210 -9.28 3.76 -3.22
CA ASN A 210 -10.27 3.07 -2.40
C ASN A 210 -9.80 1.64 -2.13
N LEU A 211 -10.05 1.15 -0.92
CA LEU A 211 -9.68 -0.22 -0.55
C LEU A 211 -10.84 -1.16 -0.79
N GLN A 212 -12.00 -0.81 -0.24
CA GLN A 212 -13.25 -1.50 -0.46
C GLN A 212 -14.23 -0.57 -1.18
N ASN A 213 -14.87 -1.07 -2.22
CA ASN A 213 -15.97 -0.36 -2.82
C ASN A 213 -16.93 -1.34 -3.49
N ASN A 214 -18.22 -1.09 -3.30
CA ASN A 214 -19.29 -1.83 -3.97
C ASN A 214 -19.89 -1.00 -5.13
N ASP A 215 -19.37 0.21 -5.35
CA ASP A 215 -19.78 1.07 -6.45
C ASP A 215 -19.31 0.48 -7.78
N ARG A 216 -20.27 -0.03 -8.55
CA ARG A 216 -20.05 -0.60 -9.89
C ARG A 216 -19.63 0.43 -10.93
N ARG A 217 -19.64 1.72 -10.59
CA ARG A 217 -19.23 2.81 -11.48
C ARG A 217 -17.72 3.06 -11.53
N CYS A 218 -16.93 2.51 -10.61
CA CYS A 218 -15.49 2.87 -10.53
C CYS A 218 -14.68 2.23 -11.63
N SER A 219 -14.77 0.92 -11.68
CA SER A 219 -14.11 0.05 -12.64
C SER A 219 -14.78 -1.32 -12.53
N PRO A 220 -14.51 -2.24 -13.49
CA PRO A 220 -14.94 -3.64 -13.36
C PRO A 220 -14.48 -4.30 -12.06
N GLN A 221 -13.42 -3.79 -11.43
CA GLN A 221 -12.84 -4.28 -10.17
C GLN A 221 -13.28 -3.45 -8.96
N HIS A 222 -14.18 -2.48 -9.14
CA HIS A 222 -14.60 -1.52 -8.11
C HIS A 222 -13.46 -0.68 -7.51
N HIS A 223 -12.25 -0.77 -8.09
CA HIS A 223 -11.06 -0.06 -7.65
C HIS A 223 -10.92 1.29 -8.34
N PHE A 224 -10.51 2.27 -7.56
CA PHE A 224 -10.19 3.66 -7.89
C PHE A 224 -8.82 3.95 -7.27
N ALA A 225 -7.92 4.51 -8.07
CA ALA A 225 -6.63 5.00 -7.62
C ALA A 225 -6.27 6.27 -8.39
N LEU A 226 -5.75 7.25 -7.66
CA LEU A 226 -5.28 8.51 -8.20
C LEU A 226 -3.89 8.79 -7.63
N GLU A 227 -2.93 9.00 -8.53
CA GLU A 227 -1.58 9.44 -8.19
C GLU A 227 -1.38 10.91 -8.57
N ARG A 228 -0.39 11.57 -7.95
CA ARG A 228 0.05 12.91 -8.35
C ARG A 228 0.42 12.94 -9.83
N SER A 229 0.08 14.05 -10.47
CA SER A 229 0.36 14.28 -11.90
C SER A 229 0.86 15.70 -12.15
N SER A 230 1.08 16.08 -13.40
CA SER A 230 1.39 17.48 -13.76
C SER A 230 0.19 18.43 -13.67
N ASP A 231 -1.01 17.92 -13.37
CA ASP A 231 -2.22 18.73 -13.20
C ASP A 231 -2.33 19.22 -11.74
N ASP A 232 -1.92 20.48 -11.53
CA ASP A 232 -1.95 21.13 -10.22
C ASP A 232 -3.35 21.27 -9.62
N LEU A 233 -4.38 21.49 -10.45
CA LEU A 233 -5.75 21.65 -9.95
C LEU A 233 -6.27 20.31 -9.44
N ARG A 234 -6.02 19.23 -10.19
CA ARG A 234 -6.35 17.87 -9.76
C ARG A 234 -5.61 17.49 -8.48
N ASN A 235 -4.30 17.79 -8.41
CA ASN A 235 -3.51 17.51 -7.21
C ASN A 235 -4.06 18.28 -5.99
N LYS A 236 -4.30 19.59 -6.11
CA LYS A 236 -4.90 20.40 -5.02
C LYS A 236 -6.27 19.87 -4.60
N THR A 237 -7.06 19.37 -5.55
CA THR A 237 -8.41 18.89 -5.29
C THR A 237 -8.40 17.59 -4.47
N TYR A 238 -7.58 16.62 -4.87
CA TYR A 238 -7.67 15.25 -4.33
C TYR A 238 -6.52 14.85 -3.41
N LEU A 239 -5.37 15.52 -3.47
CA LEU A 239 -4.16 15.18 -2.71
C LEU A 239 -3.62 16.35 -1.86
N GLY A 240 -3.98 17.59 -2.18
CA GLY A 240 -3.50 18.77 -1.45
C GLY A 240 -1.99 19.00 -1.62
N SER A 241 -1.38 19.64 -0.62
CA SER A 241 0.06 19.89 -0.54
C SER A 241 0.56 19.71 0.89
N CYS A 242 1.87 19.81 1.12
CA CYS A 242 2.44 19.73 2.46
C CYS A 242 1.70 20.64 3.46
N GLY A 243 1.09 20.05 4.49
CA GLY A 243 0.34 20.77 5.52
C GLY A 243 -0.97 21.40 5.06
N VAL A 244 -1.48 21.04 3.88
CA VAL A 244 -2.73 21.56 3.32
C VAL A 244 -3.59 20.40 2.85
N ALA A 245 -4.75 20.22 3.48
CA ALA A 245 -5.69 19.15 3.15
C ALA A 245 -6.23 19.30 1.71
N PRO A 246 -6.55 18.18 1.02
CA PRO A 246 -7.22 18.23 -0.26
C PRO A 246 -8.60 18.89 -0.16
N THR A 247 -8.99 19.70 -1.15
CA THR A 247 -10.28 20.42 -1.09
C THR A 247 -11.48 19.47 -1.13
N ALA A 248 -11.38 18.34 -1.86
CA ALA A 248 -12.41 17.31 -1.89
C ALA A 248 -12.55 16.57 -0.55
N PHE A 249 -11.54 16.64 0.32
CA PHE A 249 -11.47 15.95 1.60
C PHE A 249 -11.30 16.95 2.75
N GLY A 250 -12.16 17.95 2.81
CA GLY A 250 -12.01 19.09 3.73
C GLY A 250 -12.02 18.79 5.23
N ALA A 251 -12.38 17.57 5.65
CA ALA A 251 -12.30 17.13 7.04
C ALA A 251 -10.97 16.41 7.39
N LEU A 252 -10.08 16.18 6.42
CA LEU A 252 -8.73 15.72 6.71
C LEU A 252 -7.94 16.82 7.44
N PRO A 253 -7.24 16.52 8.54
CA PRO A 253 -6.45 17.52 9.23
C PRO A 253 -5.16 17.86 8.46
N ALA A 254 -4.64 19.06 8.73
CA ALA A 254 -3.39 19.56 8.13
C ALA A 254 -2.12 19.03 8.83
N SER A 255 -2.24 18.63 10.10
CA SER A 255 -1.17 18.13 10.95
C SER A 255 -1.66 16.92 11.74
N TYR A 256 -0.75 16.01 12.04
CA TYR A 256 -1.02 14.73 12.67
C TYR A 256 -0.01 14.48 13.79
N ASP A 257 -0.45 13.88 14.90
CA ASP A 257 0.48 13.22 15.81
C ASP A 257 1.09 12.01 15.09
N TYR A 258 2.42 11.87 15.10
CA TYR A 258 3.10 10.79 14.38
C TYR A 258 2.62 9.39 14.81
N ARG A 259 2.15 9.24 16.05
CA ARG A 259 1.67 7.97 16.60
C ARG A 259 0.52 7.39 15.78
N ARG A 260 -0.21 8.24 15.06
CA ARG A 260 -1.29 7.83 14.15
C ARG A 260 -0.80 7.00 12.96
N PHE A 261 0.49 7.04 12.63
CA PHE A 261 1.09 6.28 11.53
C PHE A 261 1.85 5.03 12.01
N LEU A 262 1.80 4.74 13.31
CA LEU A 262 2.36 3.52 13.86
C LEU A 262 1.33 2.39 13.79
N PRO A 263 1.79 1.14 13.56
CA PRO A 263 0.95 -0.04 13.76
C PRO A 263 0.21 0.03 15.12
N PRO A 264 -1.10 -0.27 15.17
CA PRO A 264 -1.87 -0.24 16.41
C PRO A 264 -1.27 -1.08 17.53
N GLU A 265 -0.58 -2.17 17.19
CA GLU A 265 0.14 -3.03 18.12
C GLU A 265 1.27 -2.32 18.85
N LEU A 266 1.76 -1.17 18.36
CA LEU A 266 2.79 -0.35 19.00
C LEU A 266 2.23 0.81 19.82
N GLN A 267 0.95 1.14 19.67
CA GLN A 267 0.28 2.17 20.45
C GLN A 267 0.03 1.73 21.91
#